data_AF-A0A8H7LB97-F1
#
_entry.id   AF-A0A8H7LB97-F1
#
_cell.length_a   1.000
_cell.length_b   1.000
_cell.length_c   1.000
_cell.angle_alpha   90.00
_cell.angle_beta   90.00
_cell.angle_gamma   90.00
#
_symmetry.space_group_name_H-M   'P 1'
#
loop_
_entity.id
_entity.type
_entity.pdbx_description
1 polymer ?
#
loop_
_entity_poly.entity_id
_entity_poly.type
_entity_poly.pdbx_seq_one_letter_code
_entity_poly.pdbx_strand_id
1 'polypeptide(L)'
;MFVRNDAKEFRFCRSKCHKAFKQRRNPRKLRWTKAFRKAAGKELVVDSTLTFAAKRNVPVRYNRELVATTLKAMSRIEEIRVKRERAFYKNRMRGNKERQLASDRKLVESNPELLRMREVELRKKAEKQAAAEADSEEEDEDMMDVESEEEESDEELKQKVVLKAKRKVRA
;
A
#
# COMPACT_ATOMS: atom_id res chain seq x y z
N MET A 1 -13.49 -6.61 -32.00
CA MET A 1 -12.72 -6.03 -33.12
C MET A 1 -13.72 -5.32 -34.03
N PHE A 2 -13.36 -4.18 -34.63
CA PHE A 2 -14.20 -3.45 -35.57
C PHE A 2 -13.37 -3.16 -36.82
N VAL A 3 -13.86 -3.57 -37.98
CA VAL A 3 -13.23 -3.30 -39.28
C VAL A 3 -14.04 -2.20 -39.94
N ARG A 4 -13.38 -1.10 -40.31
CA ARG A 4 -14.01 0.00 -41.04
C ARG A 4 -13.87 -0.23 -42.55
N ASN A 5 -14.72 0.41 -43.35
CA ASN A 5 -14.75 0.27 -44.81
C ASN A 5 -13.40 0.56 -45.50
N ASP A 6 -12.50 1.32 -44.88
CA ASP A 6 -11.14 1.57 -45.38
C ASP A 6 -10.12 0.48 -44.99
N ALA A 7 -10.61 -0.74 -44.69
CA ALA A 7 -9.83 -1.88 -44.20
C ALA A 7 -9.02 -1.61 -42.92
N LYS A 8 -9.33 -0.54 -42.16
CA LYS A 8 -8.65 -0.29 -40.88
C LYS A 8 -9.28 -1.09 -39.74
N GLU A 9 -8.44 -1.88 -39.10
CA GLU A 9 -8.82 -2.67 -37.92
C GLU A 9 -8.67 -1.86 -36.63
N PHE A 10 -9.74 -1.79 -35.85
CA PHE A 10 -9.73 -1.26 -34.48
C PHE A 10 -9.96 -2.40 -33.48
N ARG A 11 -8.96 -2.63 -32.63
CA ARG A 11 -9.03 -3.60 -31.54
C ARG A 11 -9.29 -2.87 -30.22
N PHE A 12 -10.26 -3.36 -29.46
CA PHE A 12 -10.64 -2.79 -28.17
C PHE A 12 -10.45 -3.85 -27.08
N CYS A 13 -9.94 -3.46 -25.93
CA CYS A 13 -9.76 -4.37 -24.80
C CYS A 13 -11.08 -4.79 -24.15
N ARG A 14 -12.09 -3.89 -24.10
CA ARG A 14 -13.37 -4.09 -23.40
C ARG A 14 -14.50 -3.29 -24.06
N SER A 15 -15.75 -3.62 -23.70
CA SER A 15 -16.96 -2.94 -24.19
C SER A 15 -16.98 -1.44 -23.90
N LYS A 16 -16.40 -0.98 -22.79
CA LYS A 16 -16.24 0.45 -22.45
C LYS A 16 -15.53 1.24 -23.56
N CYS A 17 -14.39 0.73 -24.03
CA CYS A 17 -13.59 1.39 -25.08
C CYS A 17 -14.32 1.37 -26.42
N HIS A 18 -15.01 0.28 -26.72
CA HIS A 18 -15.81 0.15 -27.95
C HIS A 18 -16.99 1.12 -27.97
N LYS A 19 -17.76 1.24 -26.85
CA LYS A 19 -18.86 2.21 -26.73
C LYS A 19 -18.35 3.65 -26.81
N ALA A 20 -17.22 3.98 -26.16
CA ALA A 20 -16.61 5.29 -26.25
C ALA A 20 -16.15 5.65 -27.68
N PHE A 21 -15.63 4.67 -28.42
CA PHE A 21 -15.28 4.82 -29.84
C PHE A 21 -16.52 5.05 -30.72
N LYS A 22 -17.60 4.28 -30.51
CA LYS A 22 -18.89 4.50 -31.20
C LYS A 22 -19.46 5.90 -30.93
N GLN A 23 -19.32 6.40 -29.71
CA GLN A 23 -19.68 7.78 -29.32
C GLN A 23 -18.68 8.84 -29.83
N ARG A 24 -17.68 8.46 -30.66
CA ARG A 24 -16.67 9.36 -31.24
C ARG A 24 -15.90 10.18 -30.19
N ARG A 25 -15.74 9.65 -28.97
CA ARG A 25 -14.98 10.33 -27.93
C ARG A 25 -13.49 10.34 -28.27
N ASN A 26 -12.84 11.49 -28.15
CA ASN A 26 -11.40 11.61 -28.42
C ASN A 26 -10.57 11.05 -27.24
N PRO A 27 -9.77 9.98 -27.44
CA PRO A 27 -8.97 9.40 -26.36
C PRO A 27 -7.96 10.39 -25.77
N ARG A 28 -7.48 11.38 -26.53
CA ARG A 28 -6.59 12.45 -26.03
C ARG A 28 -7.26 13.42 -25.05
N LYS A 29 -8.59 13.40 -24.94
CA LYS A 29 -9.35 14.19 -23.94
C LYS A 29 -9.84 13.34 -22.76
N LEU A 30 -9.79 12.00 -22.86
CA LEU A 30 -10.25 11.09 -21.80
C LEU A 30 -9.12 10.83 -20.79
N ARG A 31 -9.26 11.41 -19.58
CA ARG A 31 -8.24 11.46 -18.51
C ARG A 31 -7.64 10.10 -18.11
N TRP A 32 -8.39 9.01 -18.23
CA TRP A 32 -7.97 7.67 -17.81
C TRP A 32 -7.15 6.92 -18.87
N THR A 33 -7.09 7.40 -20.11
CA THR A 33 -6.38 6.71 -21.19
C THR A 33 -4.88 7.01 -21.16
N LYS A 34 -4.07 6.08 -21.69
CA LYS A 34 -2.63 6.29 -21.91
C LYS A 34 -2.37 7.40 -22.94
N ALA A 35 -3.22 7.54 -23.96
CA ALA A 35 -3.11 8.61 -24.95
C ALA A 35 -3.20 10.00 -24.32
N PHE A 36 -4.19 10.24 -23.45
CA PHE A 36 -4.28 11.48 -22.67
C PHE A 36 -3.06 11.65 -21.77
N ARG A 37 -2.66 10.61 -21.04
CA ARG A 37 -1.56 10.69 -20.08
C ARG A 37 -0.23 11.04 -20.76
N LYS A 38 0.06 10.48 -21.93
CA LYS A 38 1.26 10.84 -22.72
C LYS A 38 1.19 12.28 -23.25
N ALA A 39 0.06 12.68 -23.83
CA ALA A 39 -0.11 14.03 -24.38
C ALA A 39 -0.06 15.12 -23.28
N ALA A 40 -0.58 14.83 -22.09
CA ALA A 40 -0.60 15.74 -20.95
C ALA A 40 0.68 15.67 -20.08
N GLY A 41 1.74 15.01 -20.54
CA GLY A 41 3.01 14.92 -19.79
C GLY A 41 2.93 14.14 -18.47
N LYS A 42 1.96 13.22 -18.33
CA LYS A 42 1.78 12.40 -17.13
C LYS A 42 2.61 11.11 -17.12
N GLU A 43 3.18 10.76 -18.25
CA GLU A 43 4.03 9.59 -18.46
C GLU A 43 5.23 9.97 -19.31
N LEU A 44 6.30 9.19 -19.19
CA LEU A 44 7.50 9.37 -20.01
C LEU A 44 7.18 8.97 -21.46
N VAL A 45 7.36 9.91 -22.41
CA VAL A 45 7.07 9.70 -23.84
C VAL A 45 8.32 9.47 -24.68
N VAL A 46 9.39 10.22 -24.41
CA VAL A 46 10.64 10.19 -25.19
C VAL A 46 11.72 9.50 -24.35
N ASP A 47 11.91 8.20 -24.54
CA ASP A 47 12.95 7.42 -23.88
C ASP A 47 13.56 6.37 -24.81
N SER A 48 14.85 6.09 -24.63
CA SER A 48 15.55 5.08 -25.42
C SER A 48 15.07 3.65 -25.14
N THR A 49 14.46 3.35 -23.98
CA THR A 49 13.89 2.01 -23.75
C THR A 49 12.68 1.71 -24.62
N LEU A 50 11.96 2.74 -25.10
CA LEU A 50 10.76 2.58 -25.90
C LEU A 50 11.04 2.24 -27.38
N THR A 51 12.26 2.49 -27.87
CA THR A 51 12.62 2.24 -29.28
C THR A 51 12.75 0.75 -29.60
N PHE A 52 13.06 -0.09 -28.61
CA PHE A 52 13.22 -1.54 -28.79
C PHE A 52 11.91 -2.26 -29.17
N ALA A 53 10.74 -1.66 -28.87
CA ALA A 53 9.42 -2.20 -29.15
C ALA A 53 8.92 -1.95 -30.61
N ALA A 54 9.81 -1.53 -31.51
CA ALA A 54 9.47 -1.29 -32.91
C ALA A 54 8.95 -2.56 -33.62
N LYS A 55 7.92 -2.39 -34.46
CA LYS A 55 7.41 -3.47 -35.33
C LYS A 55 8.44 -3.73 -36.44
N ARG A 56 8.91 -4.97 -36.53
CA ARG A 56 9.83 -5.42 -37.58
C ARG A 56 9.03 -6.03 -38.73
N ASN A 57 9.15 -5.45 -39.92
CA ASN A 57 8.48 -5.95 -41.12
C ASN A 57 9.33 -6.97 -41.89
N VAL A 58 10.64 -7.03 -41.61
CA VAL A 58 11.57 -7.98 -42.21
C VAL A 58 11.91 -9.07 -41.18
N PRO A 59 11.60 -10.35 -41.46
CA PRO A 59 11.99 -11.44 -40.58
C PRO A 59 13.48 -11.76 -40.71
N VAL A 60 14.07 -12.29 -39.65
CA VAL A 60 15.44 -12.81 -39.64
C VAL A 60 15.38 -14.31 -39.44
N ARG A 61 16.35 -15.05 -39.99
CA ARG A 61 16.46 -16.49 -39.72
C ARG A 61 16.61 -16.74 -38.21
N TYR A 62 15.99 -17.82 -37.76
CA TYR A 62 16.10 -18.22 -36.37
C TYR A 62 17.57 -18.53 -36.01
N ASN A 63 18.03 -17.95 -34.91
CA ASN A 63 19.30 -18.28 -34.28
C ASN A 63 19.07 -18.37 -32.76
N ARG A 64 19.43 -19.51 -32.17
CA ARG A 64 19.23 -19.79 -30.74
C ARG A 64 19.96 -18.81 -29.83
N GLU A 65 21.18 -18.40 -30.19
CA GLU A 65 21.98 -17.44 -29.42
C GLU A 65 21.36 -16.04 -29.45
N LEU A 66 20.85 -15.63 -30.61
CA LEU A 66 20.13 -14.37 -30.76
C LEU A 66 18.84 -14.35 -29.92
N VAL A 67 18.10 -15.44 -29.90
CA VAL A 67 16.89 -15.55 -29.07
C VAL A 67 17.25 -15.54 -27.58
N ALA A 68 18.29 -16.26 -27.16
CA ALA A 68 18.73 -16.27 -25.76
C ALA A 68 19.20 -14.88 -25.28
N THR A 69 19.96 -14.16 -26.10
CA THR A 69 20.43 -12.80 -25.78
C THR A 69 19.29 -11.80 -25.75
N THR A 70 18.33 -11.88 -26.68
CA THR A 70 17.16 -10.99 -26.72
C THR A 70 16.25 -11.19 -25.50
N LEU A 71 16.01 -12.41 -25.05
CA LEU A 71 15.23 -12.67 -23.83
C LEU A 71 15.87 -12.02 -22.58
N LYS A 72 17.20 -12.13 -22.45
CA LYS A 72 17.95 -11.47 -21.36
C LYS A 72 17.91 -9.93 -21.49
N ALA A 73 18.02 -9.41 -22.70
CA ALA A 73 17.94 -7.97 -22.95
C ALA A 73 16.55 -7.42 -22.63
N MET A 74 15.48 -8.15 -22.96
CA MET A 74 14.10 -7.73 -22.70
C MET A 74 13.82 -7.52 -21.21
N SER A 75 14.23 -8.46 -20.34
CA SER A 75 14.06 -8.30 -18.89
C SER A 75 14.84 -7.09 -18.36
N ARG A 76 16.08 -6.94 -18.82
CA ARG A 76 16.94 -5.82 -18.41
C ARG A 76 16.39 -4.46 -18.84
N ILE A 77 15.85 -4.36 -20.06
CA ILE A 77 15.26 -3.12 -20.58
C ILE A 77 14.03 -2.73 -19.75
N GLU A 78 13.20 -3.70 -19.37
CA GLU A 78 12.01 -3.43 -18.56
C GLU A 78 12.37 -2.92 -17.15
N GLU A 79 13.40 -3.49 -16.51
CA GLU A 79 13.91 -2.97 -15.23
C GLU A 79 14.35 -1.50 -15.33
N ILE A 80 15.10 -1.16 -16.38
CA ILE A 80 15.59 0.21 -16.62
C ILE A 80 14.40 1.13 -16.85
N ARG A 81 13.42 0.70 -17.64
CA ARG A 81 12.21 1.46 -17.92
C ARG A 81 11.41 1.75 -16.66
N VAL A 82 11.15 0.75 -15.82
CA VAL A 82 10.43 0.94 -14.54
C VAL A 82 11.17 1.93 -13.63
N LYS A 83 12.50 1.83 -13.55
CA LYS A 83 13.33 2.78 -12.78
C LYS A 83 13.18 4.21 -13.31
N ARG A 84 13.23 4.42 -14.63
CA ARG A 84 13.06 5.73 -15.27
C ARG A 84 11.65 6.29 -15.09
N GLU A 85 10.62 5.46 -15.26
CA GLU A 85 9.23 5.86 -15.02
C GLU A 85 9.01 6.27 -13.55
N ARG A 86 9.60 5.56 -12.60
CA ARG A 86 9.57 5.92 -11.17
C ARG A 86 10.26 7.24 -10.89
N ALA A 87 11.42 7.49 -11.50
CA ALA A 87 12.13 8.76 -11.38
C ALA A 87 11.30 9.93 -11.96
N PHE A 88 10.70 9.74 -13.13
CA PHE A 88 9.80 10.72 -13.74
C PHE A 88 8.61 11.06 -12.82
N TYR A 89 8.00 10.04 -12.20
CA TYR A 89 6.92 10.25 -11.23
C TYR A 89 7.39 11.07 -10.02
N LYS A 90 8.54 10.72 -9.42
CA LYS A 90 9.11 11.46 -8.29
C LYS A 90 9.34 12.93 -8.63
N ASN A 91 9.93 13.20 -9.80
CA ASN A 91 10.19 14.57 -10.26
C ASN A 91 8.89 15.36 -10.46
N ARG A 92 7.85 14.71 -11.01
CA ARG A 92 6.53 15.34 -11.21
C ARG A 92 5.82 15.64 -9.89
N MET A 93 5.96 14.78 -8.88
CA MET A 93 5.31 14.97 -7.57
C MET A 93 6.13 15.83 -6.61
N ARG A 94 7.33 16.26 -6.99
CA ARG A 94 8.18 17.16 -6.21
C ARG A 94 7.44 18.48 -5.96
N GLY A 95 7.51 19.00 -4.73
CA GLY A 95 6.83 20.24 -4.31
C GLY A 95 5.37 20.05 -3.84
N ASN A 96 4.76 18.88 -4.03
CA ASN A 96 3.41 18.65 -3.50
C ASN A 96 3.37 18.68 -1.96
N LYS A 97 4.43 18.20 -1.29
CA LYS A 97 4.54 18.26 0.17
C LYS A 97 4.57 19.68 0.70
N GLU A 98 5.31 20.57 0.04
CA GLU A 98 5.39 21.98 0.42
C GLU A 98 4.04 22.68 0.24
N ARG A 99 3.34 22.40 -0.87
CA ARG A 99 1.99 22.92 -1.11
C ARG A 99 0.97 22.40 -0.09
N GLN A 100 1.07 21.12 0.27
CA GLN A 100 0.26 20.53 1.33
C GLN A 100 0.52 21.24 2.65
N LEU A 101 1.78 21.35 3.06
CA LEU A 101 2.18 22.01 4.30
C LEU A 101 1.71 23.48 4.34
N ALA A 102 1.81 24.21 3.23
CA ALA A 102 1.29 25.58 3.13
C ALA A 102 -0.25 25.63 3.25
N SER A 103 -0.96 24.66 2.68
CA SER A 103 -2.42 24.55 2.81
C SER A 103 -2.82 24.18 4.24
N ASP A 104 -2.08 23.28 4.87
CA ASP A 104 -2.30 22.83 6.24
C ASP A 104 -2.06 23.97 7.24
N ARG A 105 -0.98 24.75 7.06
CA ARG A 105 -0.73 25.97 7.82
C ARG A 105 -1.90 26.94 7.72
N LYS A 106 -2.36 27.21 6.50
CA LYS A 106 -3.51 28.09 6.26
C LYS A 106 -4.78 27.57 6.91
N LEU A 107 -5.00 26.25 6.90
CA LEU A 107 -6.15 25.61 7.52
C LEU A 107 -6.15 25.75 9.04
N VAL A 108 -4.98 25.60 9.67
CA VAL A 108 -4.77 25.76 11.11
C VAL A 108 -4.98 27.23 11.50
N GLU A 109 -4.40 28.16 10.76
CA GLU A 109 -4.56 29.61 10.99
C GLU A 109 -6.03 30.06 10.89
N SER A 110 -6.79 29.51 9.94
CA SER A 110 -8.20 29.87 9.77
C SER A 110 -9.15 29.27 10.81
N ASN A 111 -8.75 28.20 11.51
CA ASN A 111 -9.63 27.45 12.42
C ASN A 111 -9.01 27.24 13.82
N PRO A 112 -8.75 28.31 14.59
CA PRO A 112 -8.17 28.18 15.93
C PRO A 112 -9.12 27.55 16.96
N GLU A 113 -10.43 27.68 16.77
CA GLU A 113 -11.44 27.19 17.73
C GLU A 113 -11.48 25.66 17.80
N LEU A 114 -11.31 24.98 16.66
CA LEU A 114 -11.27 23.53 16.59
C LEU A 114 -10.05 22.95 17.33
N LEU A 115 -8.94 23.69 17.40
CA LEU A 115 -7.74 23.28 18.13
C LEU A 115 -7.97 23.30 19.64
N ARG A 116 -8.67 24.32 20.16
CA ARG A 116 -9.03 24.38 21.60
C ARG A 116 -9.90 23.20 22.02
N MET A 117 -10.90 22.87 21.20
CA MET A 117 -11.76 21.70 21.46
C MET A 117 -10.94 20.40 21.41
N ARG A 118 -10.02 20.31 20.45
CA ARG A 118 -9.13 19.16 20.30
C ARG A 118 -8.21 18.96 21.51
N GLU A 119 -7.68 20.04 22.08
CA GLU A 119 -6.84 19.99 23.28
C GLU A 119 -7.60 19.43 24.49
N VAL A 120 -8.86 19.85 24.69
CA VAL A 120 -9.70 19.34 25.78
C VAL A 120 -10.02 17.85 25.60
N GLU A 121 -10.32 17.41 24.38
CA GLU A 121 -10.53 15.99 24.09
C GLU A 121 -9.28 15.15 24.35
N LEU A 122 -8.10 15.67 24.03
CA LEU A 122 -6.83 14.98 24.27
C LEU A 122 -6.56 14.83 25.77
N ARG A 123 -6.83 15.85 26.58
CA ARG A 123 -6.71 15.77 28.05
C ARG A 123 -7.66 14.72 28.62
N LYS A 124 -8.94 14.75 28.25
CA LYS A 124 -9.92 13.76 28.69
C LYS A 124 -9.55 12.34 28.29
N LYS A 125 -8.93 12.15 27.11
CA LYS A 125 -8.43 10.84 26.68
C LYS A 125 -7.23 10.38 27.49
N ALA A 126 -6.28 11.27 27.78
CA ALA A 126 -5.12 10.95 28.60
C ALA A 126 -5.54 10.61 30.04
N GLU A 127 -6.46 11.37 30.64
CA GLU A 127 -7.05 11.07 31.96
C GLU A 127 -7.75 9.71 31.96
N LYS A 128 -8.51 9.40 30.90
CA LYS A 128 -9.16 8.09 30.78
C LYS A 128 -8.15 6.94 30.58
N GLN A 129 -7.04 7.19 29.88
CA GLN A 129 -5.98 6.20 29.70
C GLN A 129 -5.22 5.95 31.00
N ALA A 130 -4.85 7.02 31.73
CA ALA A 130 -4.21 6.91 33.03
C ALA A 130 -5.13 6.26 34.07
N ALA A 131 -6.43 6.54 34.04
CA ALA A 131 -7.40 5.85 34.90
C ALA A 131 -7.54 4.37 34.55
N ALA A 132 -7.45 4.00 33.27
CA ALA A 132 -7.48 2.59 32.85
C ALA A 132 -6.16 1.87 33.14
N GLU A 133 -5.03 2.58 33.09
CA GLU A 133 -3.72 2.05 33.50
C GLU A 133 -3.67 1.88 35.03
N ALA A 134 -4.23 2.82 35.81
CA ALA A 134 -4.38 2.67 37.26
C ALA A 134 -5.36 1.56 37.64
N ASP A 135 -6.50 1.41 36.95
CA ASP A 135 -7.42 0.27 37.14
C ASP A 135 -6.69 -1.06 36.86
N SER A 136 -5.83 -1.12 35.84
CA SER A 136 -5.06 -2.33 35.55
C SER A 136 -3.92 -2.60 36.54
N GLU A 137 -3.31 -1.55 37.09
CA GLU A 137 -2.30 -1.68 38.15
C GLU A 137 -2.95 -2.07 39.49
N GLU A 138 -4.13 -1.55 39.81
CA GLU A 138 -4.94 -1.96 40.97
C GLU A 138 -5.49 -3.39 40.81
N GLU A 139 -5.94 -3.80 39.61
CA GLU A 139 -6.32 -5.19 39.33
C GLU A 139 -5.14 -6.18 39.41
N ASP A 140 -3.93 -5.75 39.01
CA ASP A 140 -2.70 -6.56 39.13
C ASP A 140 -2.20 -6.61 40.60
N GLU A 141 -2.35 -5.52 41.38
CA GLU A 141 -2.06 -5.50 42.83
C GLU A 141 -3.07 -6.33 43.63
N ASP A 142 -4.37 -6.23 43.34
CA ASP A 142 -5.43 -7.04 43.97
C ASP A 142 -5.28 -8.54 43.62
N MET A 143 -4.82 -8.89 42.41
CA MET A 143 -4.50 -10.28 42.06
C MET A 143 -3.24 -10.80 42.78
N MET A 144 -2.24 -9.94 43.05
CA MET A 144 -1.07 -10.33 43.86
C MET A 144 -1.41 -10.49 45.35
N ASP A 145 -2.31 -9.67 45.90
CA ASP A 145 -2.73 -9.75 47.31
C ASP A 145 -3.57 -11.02 47.55
N VAL A 146 -4.48 -11.36 46.61
CA VAL A 146 -5.24 -12.62 46.66
C VAL A 146 -4.35 -13.85 46.51
N GLU A 147 -3.32 -13.83 45.64
CA GLU A 147 -2.35 -14.93 45.55
C GLU A 147 -1.51 -15.07 46.85
N SER A 148 -1.16 -13.96 47.52
CA SER A 148 -0.44 -13.99 48.80
C SER A 148 -1.32 -14.53 49.95
N GLU A 149 -2.60 -14.15 50.01
CA GLU A 149 -3.57 -14.68 50.98
C GLU A 149 -3.88 -16.17 50.75
N GLU A 150 -3.97 -16.60 49.47
CA GLU A 150 -4.13 -18.00 49.11
C GLU A 150 -2.87 -18.82 49.48
N GLU A 151 -1.66 -18.31 49.27
CA GLU A 151 -0.40 -18.98 49.66
C GLU A 151 -0.24 -19.11 51.18
N GLU A 152 -0.61 -18.10 51.98
CA GLU A 152 -0.62 -18.19 53.45
C GLU A 152 -1.64 -19.24 53.94
N SER A 153 -2.82 -19.30 53.32
CA SER A 153 -3.84 -20.30 53.65
C SER A 153 -3.43 -21.73 53.25
N ASP A 154 -2.71 -21.88 52.14
CA ASP A 154 -2.20 -23.16 51.66
C ASP A 154 -1.00 -23.66 52.50
N GLU A 155 -0.16 -22.77 53.03
CA GLU A 155 0.90 -23.13 53.98
C GLU A 155 0.33 -23.61 55.33
N GLU A 156 -0.76 -23.01 55.82
CA GLU A 156 -1.48 -23.49 57.02
C GLU A 156 -2.11 -24.88 56.79
N LEU A 157 -2.60 -25.16 55.58
CA LEU A 157 -3.17 -26.46 55.20
C LEU A 157 -2.11 -27.55 54.94
N LYS A 158 -0.93 -27.19 54.43
CA LYS A 158 0.18 -28.13 54.13
C LYS A 158 0.82 -28.77 55.37
N GLN A 159 0.67 -28.20 56.57
CA GLN A 159 1.19 -28.82 57.80
C GLN A 159 0.39 -30.06 58.28
N LYS A 160 -0.70 -30.46 57.60
CA LYS A 160 -1.60 -31.52 58.09
C LYS A 160 -1.99 -32.61 57.10
N VAL A 161 -1.14 -33.06 56.17
CA VAL A 161 -1.38 -34.37 55.53
C VAL A 161 -0.09 -35.15 55.25
N VAL A 162 0.20 -36.09 56.15
CA VAL A 162 0.99 -37.28 55.84
C VAL A 162 0.04 -38.29 55.19
N LEU A 163 0.37 -38.86 54.04
CA LEU A 163 0.21 -40.31 53.76
C LEU A 163 0.82 -40.76 52.42
N LYS A 164 1.23 -42.03 52.44
CA LYS A 164 2.18 -42.74 51.58
C LYS A 164 1.67 -43.18 50.20
N ALA A 165 2.55 -42.98 49.21
CA ALA A 165 2.87 -43.74 47.99
C ALA A 165 1.91 -44.80 47.41
N LYS A 166 1.75 -44.75 46.07
CA LYS A 166 1.78 -45.93 45.18
C LYS A 166 2.33 -45.56 43.79
N ARG A 167 3.42 -46.23 43.37
CA ARG A 167 4.01 -46.20 42.01
C ARG A 167 3.41 -47.31 41.14
N LYS A 168 2.97 -46.96 39.92
CA LYS A 168 3.16 -47.70 38.63
C LYS A 168 2.38 -46.94 37.54
N VAL A 169 3.01 -46.27 36.56
CA VAL A 169 3.75 -46.70 35.33
C VAL A 169 2.83 -46.99 34.12
N ARG A 170 3.01 -46.12 33.11
CA ARG A 170 2.85 -46.21 31.64
C ARG A 170 1.51 -46.66 31.03
N ALA A 171 0.98 -45.77 30.18
CA ALA A 171 0.89 -46.01 28.73
C ALA A 171 1.59 -44.84 28.02
#